data_AF-A0A9D6XKY4-F1
#
_entry.id   AF-A0A9D6XKY4-F1
#
_cell.length_a   1.000
_cell.length_b   1.000
_cell.length_c   1.000
_cell.angle_alpha   90.00
_cell.angle_beta   90.00
_cell.angle_gamma   90.00
#
_symmetry.space_group_name_H-M   'P 1'
#
loop_
_entity.id
_entity.type
_entity.pdbx_description
1 polymer ?
#
loop_
_entity_poly.entity_id
_entity_poly.type
_entity_poly.pdbx_seq_one_letter_code
_entity_poly.pdbx_strand_id
1 'polypeptide(L)'
;MSTKNLNDRFVERRLRRGSQSLRELRDQLRITAEQLEFVGSEAHEKEIRAMVAETPDAALEHHEAQRNLEVIANYHQYLVDTISEHELRQDQLLDKLGN
;
A
#
# COMPACT_ATOMS: atom_id res chain seq x y z
N MET A 1 25.83 -16.12 30.87
CA MET A 1 24.81 -15.63 29.92
C MET A 1 25.19 -16.13 28.53
N SER A 2 24.38 -17.00 27.94
CA SER A 2 24.70 -17.63 26.65
C SER A 2 24.39 -16.69 25.49
N THR A 3 25.18 -16.75 24.42
CA THR A 3 25.02 -15.96 23.18
C THR A 3 23.65 -16.16 22.52
N LYS A 4 23.01 -17.32 22.73
CA LYS A 4 21.64 -17.62 22.30
C LYS A 4 20.63 -16.60 22.85
N ASN A 5 20.66 -16.35 24.16
CA ASN A 5 19.72 -15.41 24.82
C ASN A 5 19.87 -13.96 24.35
N LEU A 6 21.06 -13.56 23.86
CA LEU A 6 21.26 -12.22 23.30
C LEU A 6 20.69 -12.14 21.87
N ASN A 7 20.94 -13.15 21.04
CA ASN A 7 20.37 -13.23 19.68
C ASN A 7 18.84 -13.24 19.70
N ASP A 8 18.23 -14.01 20.59
CA ASP A 8 16.77 -14.09 20.71
C ASP A 8 16.17 -12.72 21.03
N ARG A 9 16.77 -11.96 21.96
CA ARG A 9 16.35 -10.59 22.28
C ARG A 9 16.49 -9.62 21.11
N PHE A 10 17.52 -9.79 20.27
CA PHE A 10 17.65 -8.98 19.05
C PHE A 10 16.56 -9.32 18.03
N VAL A 11 16.24 -10.60 17.85
CA VAL A 11 15.18 -11.07 16.95
C VAL A 11 13.81 -10.57 17.43
N GLU A 12 13.48 -10.72 18.71
CA GLU A 12 12.27 -10.18 19.33
C GLU A 12 12.14 -8.66 19.14
N ARG A 13 13.23 -7.91 19.34
CA ARG A 13 13.23 -6.46 19.12
C ARG A 13 12.97 -6.11 17.66
N ARG A 14 13.48 -6.90 16.72
CA ARG A 14 13.25 -6.70 15.27
C ARG A 14 11.81 -7.05 14.90
N LEU A 15 11.27 -8.16 15.42
CA LEU A 15 9.88 -8.55 15.25
C LEU A 15 8.92 -7.47 15.75
N ARG A 16 9.14 -6.92 16.96
CA ARG A 16 8.32 -5.84 17.50
C ARG A 16 8.30 -4.60 16.59
N ARG A 17 9.47 -4.20 16.06
CA ARG A 17 9.55 -3.08 15.12
C ARG A 17 8.83 -3.41 13.81
N GLY A 18 9.04 -4.61 13.28
CA GLY A 18 8.35 -5.08 12.07
C GLY A 18 6.82 -5.05 12.22
N SER A 19 6.28 -5.51 13.35
CA SER A 19 4.85 -5.47 13.63
C SER A 19 4.30 -4.04 13.76
N GLN A 20 5.11 -3.09 14.23
CA GLN A 20 4.72 -1.68 14.23
C GLN A 20 4.66 -1.13 12.80
N SER A 21 5.70 -1.35 12.00
CA SER A 21 5.72 -0.93 10.60
C SER A 21 4.59 -1.57 9.78
N LEU A 22 4.28 -2.85 10.01
CA LEU A 22 3.16 -3.53 9.35
C LEU A 22 1.80 -2.90 9.69
N ARG A 23 1.60 -2.44 10.94
CA ARG A 23 0.39 -1.70 11.30
C ARG A 23 0.29 -0.40 10.53
N GLU A 24 1.35 0.38 10.52
CA GLU A 24 1.41 1.67 9.81
C GLU A 24 1.18 1.49 8.30
N LEU A 25 1.78 0.47 7.68
CA LEU A 25 1.57 0.14 6.27
C LEU A 25 0.13 -0.29 5.97
N ARG A 26 -0.50 -1.11 6.83
CA ARG A 26 -1.90 -1.52 6.67
C ARG A 26 -2.87 -0.36 6.84
N ASP A 27 -2.59 0.57 7.76
CA ASP A 27 -3.37 1.80 7.92
C ASP A 27 -3.27 2.68 6.67
N GLN A 28 -2.06 2.83 6.12
CA GLN A 28 -1.86 3.53 4.84
C GLN A 28 -2.59 2.83 3.70
N LEU A 29 -2.51 1.51 3.59
CA LEU A 29 -3.19 0.74 2.56
C LEU A 29 -4.71 0.96 2.61
N ARG A 30 -5.30 0.95 3.81
CA ARG A 30 -6.73 1.23 4.00
C ARG A 30 -7.09 2.63 3.51
N ILE A 31 -6.33 3.65 3.90
CA ILE A 31 -6.56 5.03 3.47
C ILE A 31 -6.42 5.16 1.95
N THR A 32 -5.40 4.55 1.35
CA THR A 32 -5.19 4.59 -0.09
C THR A 32 -6.28 3.83 -0.84
N ALA A 33 -6.83 2.75 -0.30
CA ALA A 33 -7.98 2.04 -0.87
C ALA A 33 -9.24 2.93 -0.88
N GLU A 34 -9.51 3.66 0.20
CA GLU A 34 -10.59 4.65 0.28
C GLU A 34 -10.40 5.78 -0.75
N GLN A 35 -9.17 6.27 -0.91
CA GLN A 35 -8.82 7.27 -1.94
C GLN A 35 -9.02 6.74 -3.35
N LEU A 36 -8.67 5.47 -3.60
CA LEU A 36 -8.80 4.84 -4.90
C LEU A 36 -10.26 4.70 -5.31
N GLU A 37 -11.14 4.33 -4.38
CA GLU A 37 -12.58 4.29 -4.62
C GLU A 37 -13.13 5.68 -5.01
N PHE A 38 -12.80 6.71 -4.24
CA PHE A 38 -13.24 8.07 -4.49
C PHE A 38 -12.71 8.62 -5.83
N VAL A 39 -11.42 8.49 -6.10
CA VAL A 39 -10.83 8.99 -7.34
C VAL A 39 -11.29 8.17 -8.55
N GLY A 40 -11.56 6.88 -8.36
CA GLY A 40 -12.17 6.02 -9.37
C GLY A 40 -13.56 6.50 -9.78
N SER A 41 -14.42 6.88 -8.83
CA SER A 41 -15.75 7.41 -9.16
C SER A 41 -15.66 8.75 -9.89
N GLU A 42 -14.77 9.65 -9.47
CA GLU A 42 -14.53 10.94 -10.12
C GLU A 42 -14.00 10.76 -11.56
N ALA A 43 -13.06 9.84 -11.78
CA ALA A 43 -12.52 9.56 -13.10
C ALA A 43 -13.57 8.99 -14.05
N HIS A 44 -14.47 8.15 -13.54
CA HIS A 44 -15.58 7.60 -14.31
C HIS A 44 -16.65 8.65 -14.65
N GLU A 45 -16.98 9.56 -13.73
CA GLU A 45 -17.90 10.66 -14.06
C GLU A 45 -17.33 11.54 -15.20
N LYS A 46 -16.04 11.86 -15.14
CA LYS A 46 -15.36 12.65 -16.16
C LYS A 46 -15.24 11.91 -17.50
N GLU A 47 -15.09 10.59 -17.48
CA GLU A 47 -15.17 9.75 -18.69
C GLU A 47 -16.53 9.91 -19.39
N ILE A 48 -17.62 9.73 -18.65
CA ILE A 48 -18.98 9.90 -19.18
C ILE A 48 -19.15 11.33 -19.73
N ARG A 49 -18.67 12.35 -19.00
CA ARG A 49 -18.75 13.74 -19.44
C ARG A 49 -17.97 14.01 -20.72
N ALA A 50 -16.76 13.47 -20.84
CA ALA A 50 -15.93 13.61 -22.04
C ALA A 50 -16.60 12.98 -23.27
N MET A 51 -17.23 11.82 -23.10
CA MET A 51 -17.97 11.14 -24.16
C MET A 51 -19.21 11.93 -24.62
N VAL A 52 -19.92 12.59 -23.70
CA VAL A 52 -21.15 13.31 -24.01
C VAL A 52 -20.89 14.72 -24.55
N ALA A 53 -19.92 15.43 -23.98
CA ALA A 53 -19.66 16.82 -24.34
C ALA A 53 -18.90 16.95 -25.67
N GLU A 54 -18.10 15.94 -26.03
CA GLU A 54 -17.23 15.94 -27.23
C GLU A 54 -16.34 17.19 -27.33
N THR A 55 -16.04 17.85 -26.21
CA THR A 55 -15.19 19.04 -26.16
C THR A 55 -13.75 18.69 -25.79
N PRO A 56 -12.76 19.45 -26.32
CA PRO A 56 -11.36 19.27 -25.93
C PRO A 56 -11.11 19.40 -24.43
N ASP A 57 -11.80 20.33 -23.76
CA ASP A 57 -11.65 20.57 -22.32
C ASP A 57 -12.11 19.37 -21.50
N ALA A 58 -13.26 18.76 -21.85
CA ALA A 58 -13.75 17.58 -21.14
C ALA A 58 -12.82 16.36 -21.33
N ALA A 59 -12.22 16.22 -22.52
CA ALA A 59 -11.21 15.19 -22.77
C ALA A 59 -9.94 15.39 -21.93
N LEU A 60 -9.50 16.65 -21.75
CA LEU A 60 -8.36 16.98 -20.89
C LEU A 60 -8.65 16.64 -19.41
N GLU A 61 -9.81 17.05 -18.89
CA GLU A 61 -10.21 16.75 -17.50
C GLU A 61 -10.28 15.25 -17.22
N HIS A 62 -10.80 14.46 -18.17
CA HIS A 62 -10.81 13.00 -18.08
C HIS A 62 -9.40 12.43 -18.05
N HIS A 63 -8.51 12.87 -18.94
CA HIS A 63 -7.13 12.39 -18.98
C HIS A 63 -6.36 12.71 -17.69
N GLU A 64 -6.55 13.91 -17.12
CA GLU A 64 -5.96 14.27 -15.82
C GLU A 64 -6.48 13.39 -14.68
N ALA A 65 -7.79 13.11 -14.67
CA ALA A 65 -8.38 12.23 -13.66
C ALA A 65 -7.87 10.78 -13.77
N GLN A 66 -7.73 10.26 -14.99
CA GLN A 66 -7.13 8.94 -15.25
C GLN A 66 -5.70 8.87 -14.76
N ARG A 67 -4.87 9.89 -15.05
CA ARG A 67 -3.50 9.95 -14.55
C ARG A 67 -3.43 9.95 -13.02
N ASN A 68 -4.32 10.69 -12.36
CA ASN A 68 -4.38 10.71 -10.90
C ASN A 68 -4.79 9.34 -10.33
N LEU A 69 -5.77 8.68 -10.97
CA LEU A 69 -6.18 7.32 -10.62
C LEU A 69 -5.01 6.34 -10.72
N GLU A 70 -4.26 6.37 -11.83
CA GLU A 70 -3.08 5.52 -12.04
C GLU A 70 -2.01 5.72 -10.96
N VAL A 71 -1.72 6.96 -10.58
CA VAL A 71 -0.73 7.26 -9.52
C VAL A 71 -1.14 6.63 -8.19
N ILE A 72 -2.41 6.76 -7.80
CA ILE A 72 -2.94 6.21 -6.55
C ILE A 72 -2.97 4.67 -6.61
N ALA A 73 -3.37 4.09 -7.76
CA ALA A 73 -3.38 2.64 -7.97
C ALA A 73 -1.97 2.05 -7.85
N ASN A 74 -0.97 2.70 -8.43
CA ASN A 74 0.43 2.27 -8.33
C ASN A 74 0.94 2.33 -6.88
N TYR A 75 0.58 3.38 -6.13
CA TYR A 75 0.94 3.49 -4.72
C TYR A 75 0.24 2.43 -3.85
N HIS A 76 -1.05 2.15 -4.13
CA HIS A 76 -1.78 1.06 -3.49
C HIS A 76 -1.08 -0.28 -3.71
N GLN A 77 -0.69 -0.58 -4.95
CA GLN A 77 0.01 -1.82 -5.26
C GLN A 77 1.37 -1.91 -4.54
N TYR A 78 2.14 -0.82 -4.54
CA TYR A 78 3.39 -0.74 -3.79
C TYR A 78 3.20 -1.07 -2.30
N LEU A 79 2.13 -0.56 -1.66
CA LEU A 79 1.83 -0.87 -0.26
C LEU A 79 1.51 -2.35 -0.06
N VAL A 80 0.71 -2.96 -0.95
CA VAL A 80 0.40 -4.39 -0.92
C VAL A 80 1.68 -5.23 -0.98
N ASP A 81 2.54 -4.95 -1.97
CA ASP A 81 3.79 -5.70 -2.17
C ASP A 81 4.73 -5.53 -0.97
N THR A 82 4.83 -4.31 -0.44
CA THR A 82 5.66 -4.00 0.74
C THR A 82 5.16 -4.76 1.97
N ILE A 83 3.85 -4.82 2.20
CA ILE A 83 3.26 -5.57 3.32
C ILE A 83 3.62 -7.06 3.20
N SER A 84 3.42 -7.65 2.03
CA SER A 84 3.76 -9.07 1.80
C SER A 84 5.24 -9.35 2.04
N GLU A 85 6.13 -8.46 1.61
CA GLU A 85 7.56 -8.59 1.87
C GLU A 85 7.90 -8.49 3.37
N HIS A 86 7.22 -7.61 4.11
CA HIS A 86 7.38 -7.47 5.55
C HIS A 86 6.86 -8.69 6.33
N GLU A 87 5.74 -9.28 5.90
CA GLU A 87 5.18 -10.51 6.47
C GLU A 87 6.13 -11.68 6.27
N LEU A 88 6.66 -11.86 5.05
CA LEU A 88 7.65 -12.91 4.77
C LEU A 88 8.90 -12.78 5.66
N ARG A 89 9.40 -11.54 5.85
CA ARG A 89 10.53 -11.29 6.75
C ARG A 89 10.20 -11.55 8.21
N GLN A 90 8.95 -11.32 8.63
CA GLN A 90 8.50 -11.63 9.98
C GLN A 90 8.50 -13.14 10.20
N ASP A 91 7.96 -13.91 9.25
CA ASP A 91 7.94 -15.37 9.32
C ASP A 91 9.35 -15.95 9.42
N GLN A 92 10.28 -15.47 8.59
CA GLN A 92 11.71 -15.86 8.66
C GLN A 92 12.37 -15.54 10.01
N LEU A 93 11.92 -14.50 10.70
CA LEU A 93 12.43 -14.16 12.04
C LEU A 93 11.79 -15.02 13.12
N LEU A 94 10.51 -15.37 12.98
CA LEU A 94 9.82 -16.30 13.88
C LEU A 94 10.41 -17.71 13.79
N ASP A 95 10.72 -18.18 12.58
CA ASP A 95 11.41 -19.46 12.36
C ASP A 95 12.75 -19.54 13.10
N LYS A 96 13.48 -18.42 13.20
CA LYS A 96 14.75 -18.34 13.95
C LYS A 96 14.61 -18.43 15.46
N LEU A 97 13.42 -18.11 16.01
CA LEU A 97 13.12 -18.28 17.43
C LEU A 97 12.57 -19.68 17.73
N GLY A 98 11.86 -20.29 16.77
CA GLY A 98 11.29 -21.63 16.90
C GLY A 98 12.30 -22.77 16.75
N ASN A 99 13.44 -22.52 16.11
CA ASN A 99 14.58 -23.44 15.96
C ASN A 99 15.64 -23.24 17.06
#